data_AF-A0A1F9UUT5-F1
#
_entry.id   AF-A0A1F9UUT5-F1
#
_cell.length_a   1.000
_cell.length_b   1.000
_cell.length_c   1.000
_cell.angle_alpha   90.00
_cell.angle_beta   90.00
_cell.angle_gamma   90.00
#
_symmetry.space_group_name_H-M   'P 1'
#
loop_
_entity.id
_entity.type
_entity.pdbx_description
1 polymer ?
#
loop_
_entity_poly.entity_id
_entity_poly.type
_entity_poly.pdbx_seq_one_letter_code
_entity_poly.pdbx_strand_id
1 'polypeptide(L)'
;MKSKQKDGETMKKPYLVVYDRANCISAAKCIGIHPELWEADSEAKAVLKGGAPNPKTGRFEIAITEAELAAFKESALICPAYVIDVVETATGKSVLKINPTKEADKDKVPVLRARYDSRKEWRMDPKGFFTIKPYPEEQLIRVRYYGEDHALKIVCEGANAEEIYNTIVREELISTFQHAAYLGTELMKAEIAMKKNLPYVQDDPLP
;
A
#
# COMPACT_ATOMS: atom_id res chain seq x y z
N MET A 1 58.56 7.96 -17.55
CA MET A 1 57.60 7.57 -16.51
C MET A 1 56.25 7.35 -17.16
N LYS A 2 55.79 6.10 -17.28
CA LYS A 2 54.50 5.75 -17.88
C LYS A 2 53.42 5.93 -16.81
N SER A 3 52.56 6.93 -16.96
CA SER A 3 51.35 7.09 -16.16
C SER A 3 50.31 6.05 -16.61
N LYS A 4 49.91 5.18 -15.68
CA LYS A 4 48.89 4.16 -15.90
C LYS A 4 47.52 4.83 -16.05
N GLN A 5 46.85 4.54 -17.17
CA GLN A 5 45.39 4.64 -17.32
C GLN A 5 44.72 3.81 -16.21
N LYS A 6 43.71 4.38 -15.55
CA LYS A 6 42.77 3.62 -14.71
C LYS A 6 41.68 3.11 -15.63
N ASP A 7 41.65 1.79 -15.81
CA ASP A 7 40.64 1.07 -16.56
C ASP A 7 39.26 1.24 -15.89
N GLY A 8 38.27 1.65 -16.68
CA GLY A 8 36.86 1.65 -16.30
C GLY A 8 36.36 0.21 -16.30
N GLU A 9 36.29 -0.40 -15.13
CA GLU A 9 35.69 -1.71 -14.94
C GLU A 9 34.20 -1.60 -15.23
N THR A 10 33.77 -2.16 -16.38
CA THR A 10 32.36 -2.21 -16.76
C THR A 10 31.62 -3.08 -15.74
N MET A 11 30.89 -2.42 -14.85
CA MET A 11 30.06 -3.06 -13.84
C MET A 11 29.15 -4.11 -14.49
N LYS A 12 29.36 -5.38 -14.13
CA LYS A 12 28.58 -6.50 -14.67
C LYS A 12 27.11 -6.33 -14.29
N LYS A 13 26.22 -6.53 -15.26
CA LYS A 13 24.75 -6.47 -15.09
C LYS A 13 24.13 -7.85 -15.22
N PRO A 14 24.19 -8.69 -14.17
CA PRO A 14 23.78 -10.09 -14.24
C PRO A 14 22.26 -10.30 -14.25
N TYR A 15 21.45 -9.25 -14.02
CA TYR A 15 20.00 -9.33 -14.03
C TYR A 15 19.36 -8.39 -15.02
N LEU A 16 18.12 -8.71 -15.38
CA LEU A 16 17.26 -7.94 -16.23
C LEU A 16 15.92 -7.74 -15.51
N VAL A 17 15.51 -6.48 -15.34
CA VAL A 17 14.15 -6.15 -14.91
C VAL A 17 13.27 -6.17 -16.14
N VAL A 18 12.11 -6.81 -16.03
CA VAL A 18 11.11 -6.90 -17.09
C VAL A 18 9.80 -6.31 -16.58
N TYR A 19 9.27 -5.32 -17.29
CA TYR A 19 8.04 -4.61 -16.92
C TYR A 19 7.00 -4.65 -18.05
N ASP A 20 5.84 -5.23 -17.76
CA ASP A 20 4.68 -5.29 -18.64
C ASP A 20 3.73 -4.10 -18.40
N ARG A 21 4.01 -2.97 -19.06
CA ARG A 21 3.18 -1.76 -18.96
C ARG A 21 1.73 -1.99 -19.42
N ALA A 22 1.50 -2.89 -20.38
CA ALA A 22 0.18 -3.13 -20.94
C ALA A 22 -0.79 -3.61 -19.83
N ASN A 23 -0.31 -4.52 -18.97
CA ASN A 23 -1.08 -5.12 -17.88
C ASN A 23 -0.99 -4.35 -16.54
N CYS A 24 -0.29 -3.20 -16.50
CA CYS A 24 -0.21 -2.37 -15.30
C CYS A 24 -1.57 -1.75 -14.94
N ILE A 25 -1.97 -1.87 -13.68
CA ILE A 25 -3.28 -1.43 -13.14
C ILE A 25 -3.23 -0.09 -12.38
N SER A 26 -2.14 0.67 -12.53
CA SER A 26 -1.96 1.99 -11.90
C SER A 26 -2.10 2.00 -10.37
N ALA A 27 -1.73 0.90 -9.70
CA ALA A 27 -1.73 0.80 -8.23
C ALA A 27 -0.64 1.65 -7.54
N ALA A 28 0.32 2.18 -8.31
CA ALA A 28 1.40 3.08 -7.88
C ALA A 28 2.30 2.59 -6.72
N LYS A 29 2.22 1.32 -6.31
CA LYS A 29 3.02 0.78 -5.20
C LYS A 29 4.54 0.84 -5.44
N CYS A 30 4.99 0.52 -6.65
CA CYS A 30 6.41 0.60 -7.02
C CYS A 30 6.94 2.04 -6.98
N ILE A 31 6.13 3.02 -7.40
CA ILE A 31 6.47 4.44 -7.35
C ILE A 31 6.56 4.93 -5.91
N GLY A 32 5.64 4.50 -5.05
CA GLY A 32 5.61 4.91 -3.65
C GLY A 32 6.81 4.42 -2.84
N ILE A 33 7.34 3.23 -3.15
CA ILE A 33 8.46 2.64 -2.40
C ILE A 33 9.84 2.92 -3.03
N HIS A 34 9.90 3.05 -4.36
CA HIS A 34 11.13 3.32 -5.12
C HIS A 34 10.92 4.42 -6.17
N PRO A 35 10.67 5.69 -5.76
CA PRO A 35 10.50 6.80 -6.70
C PRO A 35 11.77 7.13 -7.51
N GLU A 36 12.93 6.64 -7.10
CA GLU A 36 14.18 6.71 -7.86
C GLU A 36 14.23 5.75 -9.06
N LEU A 37 13.43 4.66 -9.03
CA LEU A 37 13.36 3.64 -10.08
C LEU A 37 12.13 3.79 -10.97
N TRP A 38 11.04 4.36 -10.43
CA TRP A 38 9.75 4.44 -11.11
C TRP A 38 9.19 5.88 -11.08
N GLU A 39 8.41 6.22 -12.09
CA GLU A 39 7.59 7.44 -12.11
C GLU A 39 6.20 7.15 -12.69
N ALA A 40 5.27 8.09 -12.53
CA ALA A 40 3.95 8.02 -13.16
C ALA A 40 3.97 8.79 -14.48
N ASP A 41 3.38 8.20 -15.52
CA ASP A 41 3.02 8.94 -16.73
C ASP A 41 1.67 9.67 -16.60
N SER A 42 1.22 10.31 -17.69
CA SER A 42 -0.04 11.03 -17.75
C SER A 42 -1.28 10.15 -17.57
N GLU A 43 -1.16 8.83 -17.73
CA GLU A 43 -2.23 7.85 -17.48
C GLU A 43 -2.14 7.25 -16.07
N ALA A 44 -1.28 7.82 -15.21
CA ALA A 44 -0.92 7.31 -13.90
C ALA A 44 -0.34 5.87 -13.93
N LYS A 45 0.12 5.40 -15.10
CA LYS A 45 0.82 4.11 -15.20
C LYS A 45 2.27 4.29 -14.79
N ALA A 46 2.84 3.24 -14.22
CA ALA A 46 4.26 3.23 -13.88
C ALA A 46 5.13 3.27 -15.15
N VAL A 47 6.21 4.02 -15.09
CA VAL A 47 7.28 4.09 -16.08
C VAL A 47 8.56 3.61 -15.41
N LEU A 48 9.24 2.65 -16.05
CA LEU A 48 10.54 2.13 -15.61
C LEU A 48 11.65 3.10 -16.05
N LYS A 49 12.27 3.79 -15.09
CA LYS A 49 13.31 4.79 -15.41
C LYS A 49 14.53 4.12 -16.04
N GLY A 50 14.95 4.63 -17.19
CA GLY A 50 16.04 4.05 -17.98
C GLY A 50 15.68 2.74 -18.68
N GLY A 51 14.45 2.24 -18.55
CA GLY A 51 13.96 1.08 -19.26
C GLY A 51 13.65 1.39 -20.72
N ALA A 52 13.91 0.44 -21.61
CA ALA A 52 13.60 0.54 -23.03
C ALA A 52 12.66 -0.61 -23.45
N PRO A 53 11.74 -0.38 -24.40
CA PRO A 53 10.87 -1.44 -24.89
C PRO A 53 11.69 -2.48 -25.66
N ASN A 54 11.49 -3.75 -25.32
CA ASN A 54 12.00 -4.87 -26.07
C ASN A 54 11.22 -4.98 -27.41
N PRO A 55 11.88 -4.94 -28.57
CA PRO A 55 11.20 -4.93 -29.87
C PRO A 55 10.36 -6.18 -30.16
N LYS A 56 10.62 -7.31 -29.48
CA LYS A 56 9.90 -8.57 -29.69
C LYS A 56 8.69 -8.71 -28.78
N THR A 57 8.81 -8.27 -27.52
CA THR A 57 7.78 -8.50 -26.50
C THR A 57 6.97 -7.25 -26.19
N GLY A 58 7.48 -6.06 -26.54
CA GLY A 58 6.92 -4.77 -26.14
C GLY A 58 7.07 -4.45 -24.64
N ARG A 59 7.68 -5.35 -23.85
CA ARG A 59 7.92 -5.13 -22.43
C ARG A 59 9.11 -4.20 -22.23
N PHE A 60 9.05 -3.37 -21.20
CA PHE A 60 10.15 -2.47 -20.86
C PHE A 60 11.19 -3.22 -20.06
N GLU A 61 12.45 -3.09 -20.45
CA GLU A 61 13.56 -3.85 -19.89
C GLU A 61 14.73 -2.94 -19.52
N ILE A 62 15.38 -3.22 -18.39
CA ILE A 62 16.66 -2.60 -18.01
C ILE A 62 17.58 -3.63 -17.38
N ALA A 63 18.83 -3.67 -17.83
CA ALA A 63 19.87 -4.50 -17.23
C ALA A 63 20.43 -3.81 -15.99
N ILE A 64 20.50 -4.56 -14.88
CA ILE A 64 20.86 -4.04 -13.56
C ILE A 64 22.00 -4.83 -12.93
N THR A 65 22.70 -4.18 -12.00
CA THR A 65 23.78 -4.73 -11.21
C THR A 65 23.26 -5.46 -9.97
N GLU A 66 24.13 -6.18 -9.26
CA GLU A 66 23.79 -6.82 -7.98
C GLU A 66 23.34 -5.80 -6.91
N ALA A 67 23.92 -4.59 -6.91
CA ALA A 67 23.58 -3.55 -5.94
C ALA A 67 22.14 -3.02 -6.09
N GLU A 68 21.58 -3.06 -7.31
CA GLU A 68 20.23 -2.60 -7.62
C GLU A 68 19.17 -3.69 -7.40
N LEU A 69 19.60 -4.95 -7.26
CA LEU A 69 18.72 -6.13 -7.24
C LEU A 69 17.65 -6.06 -6.16
N ALA A 70 18.02 -5.64 -4.95
CA ALA A 70 17.11 -5.63 -3.80
C ALA A 70 15.88 -4.72 -4.04
N ALA A 71 16.12 -3.49 -4.51
CA ALA A 71 15.06 -2.52 -4.77
C ALA A 71 14.11 -2.94 -5.91
N PHE A 72 14.65 -3.59 -6.95
CA PHE A 72 13.80 -4.14 -8.01
C PHE A 72 13.03 -5.40 -7.59
N LYS A 73 13.60 -6.25 -6.73
CA LYS A 73 12.87 -7.37 -6.13
C LYS A 73 11.70 -6.87 -5.27
N GLU A 74 11.93 -5.84 -4.46
CA GLU A 74 10.89 -5.21 -3.65
C GLU A 74 9.79 -4.59 -4.53
N SER A 75 10.17 -3.85 -5.57
CA SER A 75 9.25 -3.31 -6.58
C SER A 75 8.34 -4.39 -7.21
N ALA A 76 8.91 -5.56 -7.49
CA ALA A 76 8.17 -6.69 -8.06
C ALA A 76 7.23 -7.36 -7.05
N LEU A 77 7.70 -7.55 -5.81
CA LEU A 77 6.92 -8.19 -4.75
C LEU A 77 5.73 -7.34 -4.28
N ILE A 78 5.84 -6.01 -4.37
CA ILE A 78 4.75 -5.11 -4.01
C ILE A 78 3.76 -4.86 -5.16
N CYS A 79 4.06 -5.34 -6.37
CA CYS A 79 3.20 -5.16 -7.53
C CYS A 79 1.97 -6.09 -7.46
N PRO A 80 0.75 -5.58 -7.23
CA PRO A 80 -0.44 -6.43 -7.09
C PRO A 80 -0.87 -7.10 -8.40
N ALA A 81 -0.41 -6.60 -9.54
CA ALA A 81 -0.70 -7.15 -10.86
C ALA A 81 0.40 -8.11 -11.37
N TYR A 82 1.51 -8.27 -10.62
CA TYR A 82 2.63 -9.13 -10.99
C TYR A 82 3.23 -8.83 -12.38
N VAL A 83 3.23 -7.55 -12.78
CA VAL A 83 3.73 -7.09 -14.09
C VAL A 83 5.19 -6.67 -14.08
N ILE A 84 5.88 -6.79 -12.94
CA ILE A 84 7.30 -6.53 -12.79
C ILE A 84 7.95 -7.86 -12.39
N ASP A 85 9.00 -8.26 -13.09
CA ASP A 85 9.82 -9.41 -12.76
C ASP A 85 11.30 -9.03 -12.82
N VAL A 86 12.13 -9.81 -12.13
CA VAL A 86 13.58 -9.71 -12.23
C VAL A 86 14.08 -11.10 -12.60
N VAL A 87 14.82 -11.17 -13.71
CA VAL A 87 15.35 -12.44 -14.23
C VAL A 87 16.88 -12.41 -14.28
N GLU A 88 17.50 -13.57 -14.15
CA GLU A 88 18.93 -13.71 -14.46
C GLU A 88 19.17 -13.55 -15.97
N THR A 89 20.09 -12.67 -16.36
CA THR A 89 20.41 -12.45 -17.78
C THR A 89 20.94 -13.72 -18.45
N ALA A 90 21.67 -14.56 -17.71
CA ALA A 90 22.28 -15.78 -18.25
C ALA A 90 21.26 -16.90 -18.54
N THR A 91 20.21 -17.01 -17.73
CA THR A 91 19.27 -18.14 -17.79
C THR A 91 17.86 -17.74 -18.20
N GLY A 92 17.53 -16.44 -18.14
CA GLY A 92 16.18 -15.92 -18.33
C GLY A 92 15.20 -16.33 -17.24
N LYS A 93 15.66 -17.00 -16.16
CA LYS A 93 14.78 -17.45 -15.08
C LYS A 93 14.54 -16.33 -14.08
N SER A 94 13.30 -16.20 -13.65
CA SER A 94 12.95 -15.29 -12.55
C SER A 94 13.75 -15.64 -11.30
N VAL A 95 14.27 -14.60 -10.65
CA VAL A 95 14.88 -14.71 -9.31
C VAL A 95 13.82 -14.63 -8.21
N LEU A 96 12.55 -14.43 -8.58
CA LEU A 96 11.41 -14.32 -7.70
C LEU A 96 10.63 -15.64 -7.71
N LYS A 97 10.08 -16.01 -6.55
CA LYS A 97 9.17 -17.17 -6.43
C LYS A 97 7.70 -16.72 -6.47
N ILE A 98 7.38 -15.81 -7.41
CA ILE A 98 6.02 -15.29 -7.60
C ILE A 98 5.27 -16.25 -8.51
N ASN A 99 4.11 -16.72 -8.06
CA ASN A 99 3.26 -17.66 -8.80
C ASN A 99 1.80 -17.15 -8.78
N PRO A 100 1.45 -16.17 -9.64
CA PRO A 100 0.10 -15.63 -9.67
C PRO A 100 -0.90 -16.72 -10.08
N THR A 101 -2.09 -16.69 -9.50
CA THR A 101 -3.16 -17.62 -9.88
C THR A 101 -3.47 -17.48 -11.37
N LYS A 102 -3.38 -18.59 -12.11
CA LYS A 102 -3.73 -18.64 -13.53
C LYS A 102 -5.23 -18.41 -13.70
N GLU A 103 -5.63 -17.81 -14.82
CA GLU A 103 -7.06 -17.51 -15.10
C GLU A 103 -7.95 -18.75 -14.94
N ALA A 104 -7.53 -19.88 -15.52
CA ALA A 104 -8.25 -21.16 -15.47
C ALA A 104 -8.35 -21.79 -14.06
N ASP A 105 -7.57 -21.28 -13.10
CA ASP A 105 -7.57 -21.75 -11.72
C ASP A 105 -8.34 -20.81 -10.77
N LYS A 106 -8.75 -19.62 -11.23
CA LYS A 106 -9.50 -18.65 -10.41
C LYS A 106 -10.83 -19.22 -9.90
N ASP A 107 -11.55 -19.95 -10.75
CA ASP A 107 -12.84 -20.58 -10.38
C ASP A 107 -12.70 -21.73 -9.37
N LYS A 108 -11.46 -22.23 -9.18
CA LYS A 108 -11.17 -23.30 -8.21
C LYS A 108 -10.85 -22.76 -6.82
N VAL A 109 -10.70 -21.44 -6.67
CA VAL A 109 -10.39 -20.80 -5.38
C VAL A 109 -11.64 -20.82 -4.50
N PRO A 110 -11.57 -21.31 -3.24
CA PRO A 110 -12.70 -21.31 -2.34
C PRO A 110 -13.26 -19.91 -2.08
N VAL A 111 -14.58 -19.75 -2.15
CA VAL A 111 -15.27 -18.49 -1.81
C VAL A 111 -15.67 -18.48 -0.34
N LEU A 112 -15.08 -17.59 0.44
CA LEU A 112 -15.50 -17.33 1.80
C LEU A 112 -16.62 -16.27 1.80
N ARG A 113 -17.85 -16.65 2.15
CA ARG A 113 -18.97 -15.71 2.29
C ARG A 113 -18.94 -15.07 3.67
N ALA A 114 -18.93 -13.73 3.70
CA ALA A 114 -18.91 -12.95 4.93
C ALA A 114 -20.19 -13.15 5.75
N ARG A 115 -20.04 -13.18 7.08
CA ARG A 115 -21.12 -13.22 8.07
C ARG A 115 -20.63 -12.57 9.37
N TYR A 116 -21.53 -12.00 10.14
CA TYR A 116 -21.26 -11.45 11.47
C TYR A 116 -22.52 -11.50 12.32
N ASP A 117 -22.47 -12.16 13.47
CA ASP A 117 -23.52 -12.20 14.50
C ASP A 117 -23.11 -11.31 15.68
N SER A 118 -23.55 -10.06 15.66
CA SER A 118 -23.16 -9.05 16.65
C SER A 118 -23.45 -9.46 18.09
N ARG A 119 -24.50 -10.26 18.35
CA ARG A 119 -24.84 -10.70 19.71
C ARG A 119 -23.87 -11.73 20.26
N LYS A 120 -23.20 -12.50 19.39
CA LYS A 120 -22.29 -13.58 19.78
C LYS A 120 -20.83 -13.20 19.64
N GLU A 121 -20.50 -12.39 18.65
CA GLU A 121 -19.12 -12.12 18.23
C GLU A 121 -18.62 -10.77 18.71
N TRP A 122 -19.49 -9.80 18.97
CA TRP A 122 -19.06 -8.48 19.44
C TRP A 122 -18.40 -8.58 20.81
N ARG A 123 -17.26 -7.92 20.97
CA ARG A 123 -16.56 -7.77 22.25
C ARG A 123 -16.13 -6.30 22.38
N MET A 124 -16.29 -5.75 23.57
CA MET A 124 -15.71 -4.45 23.89
C MET A 124 -14.18 -4.56 23.89
N ASP A 125 -13.49 -3.56 23.36
CA ASP A 125 -12.04 -3.51 23.43
C ASP A 125 -11.60 -3.28 24.88
N PRO A 126 -10.69 -4.11 25.43
CA PRO A 126 -10.21 -3.97 26.80
C PRO A 126 -9.61 -2.60 27.14
N LYS A 127 -9.06 -1.87 26.16
CA LYS A 127 -8.46 -0.56 26.40
C LYS A 127 -9.50 0.54 26.58
N GLY A 128 -10.69 0.38 26.01
CA GLY A 128 -11.79 1.33 26.12
C GLY A 128 -12.43 1.66 24.76
N PHE A 129 -12.92 2.88 24.59
CA PHE A 129 -13.75 3.26 23.44
C PHE A 129 -13.47 4.69 22.94
N PHE A 130 -14.00 5.00 21.76
CA PHE A 130 -13.81 6.30 21.11
C PHE A 130 -15.14 6.97 20.78
N THR A 131 -15.15 8.31 20.82
CA THR A 131 -16.20 9.12 20.21
C THR A 131 -15.61 10.05 19.18
N ILE A 132 -16.25 10.16 18.02
CA ILE A 132 -15.73 10.92 16.88
C ILE A 132 -16.63 12.12 16.58
N LYS A 133 -16.04 13.26 16.25
CA LYS A 133 -16.77 14.43 15.78
C LYS A 133 -15.98 15.20 14.70
N PRO A 134 -16.53 15.36 13.48
CA PRO A 134 -15.97 16.26 12.49
C PRO A 134 -16.30 17.72 12.80
N TYR A 135 -15.39 18.63 12.45
CA TYR A 135 -15.51 20.08 12.58
C TYR A 135 -15.22 20.73 11.22
N PRO A 136 -16.22 20.82 10.32
CA PRO A 136 -16.02 21.31 8.95
C PRO A 136 -15.40 22.72 8.87
N GLU A 137 -15.81 23.64 9.74
CA GLU A 137 -15.25 25.01 9.77
C GLU A 137 -13.77 25.05 10.13
N GLU A 138 -13.30 24.08 10.90
CA GLU A 138 -11.90 23.96 11.34
C GLU A 138 -11.10 22.98 10.43
N GLN A 139 -11.77 22.32 9.46
CA GLN A 139 -11.19 21.26 8.62
C GLN A 139 -10.48 20.15 9.41
N LEU A 140 -11.03 19.78 10.57
CA LEU A 140 -10.46 18.76 11.45
C LEU A 140 -11.51 17.79 12.02
N ILE A 141 -11.05 16.63 12.46
CA ILE A 141 -11.83 15.63 13.18
C ILE A 141 -11.24 15.51 14.58
N ARG A 142 -12.08 15.57 15.63
CA ARG A 142 -11.68 15.28 17.00
C ARG A 142 -12.16 13.90 17.41
N VAL A 143 -11.25 13.11 17.95
CA VAL A 143 -11.52 11.77 18.49
C VAL A 143 -11.17 11.76 19.96
N ARG A 144 -12.14 11.48 20.80
CA ARG A 144 -11.92 11.32 22.23
C ARG A 144 -11.75 9.84 22.54
N TYR A 145 -10.70 9.52 23.28
CA TYR A 145 -10.43 8.19 23.80
C TYR A 145 -10.78 8.12 25.29
N TYR A 146 -11.60 7.16 25.64
CA TYR A 146 -11.99 6.84 27.00
C TYR A 146 -11.36 5.51 27.38
N GLY A 147 -10.63 5.48 28.49
CA GLY A 147 -9.92 4.29 28.96
C GLY A 147 -10.86 3.24 29.57
N GLU A 148 -10.28 2.16 30.08
CA GLU A 148 -10.98 1.07 30.78
C GLU A 148 -11.82 1.54 31.99
N ASP A 149 -11.44 2.65 32.62
CA ASP A 149 -12.17 3.29 33.72
C ASP A 149 -13.25 4.27 33.24
N HIS A 150 -13.53 4.28 31.94
CA HIS A 150 -14.47 5.17 31.26
C HIS A 150 -14.12 6.67 31.39
N ALA A 151 -12.93 7.02 31.89
CA ALA A 151 -12.48 8.40 31.96
C ALA A 151 -11.90 8.84 30.62
N LEU A 152 -12.16 10.09 30.23
CA LEU A 152 -11.51 10.72 29.07
C LEU A 152 -10.00 10.79 29.32
N LYS A 153 -9.21 10.12 28.49
CA LYS A 153 -7.75 10.10 28.61
C LYS A 153 -7.07 11.00 27.60
N ILE A 154 -7.53 10.95 26.35
CA ILE A 154 -6.86 11.61 25.22
C ILE A 154 -7.91 12.22 24.27
N VAL A 155 -7.57 13.36 23.69
CA VAL A 155 -8.23 13.90 22.50
C VAL A 155 -7.21 13.90 21.37
N CYS A 156 -7.46 13.13 20.32
CA CYS A 156 -6.67 13.09 19.11
C CYS A 156 -7.36 13.95 18.05
N GLU A 157 -6.62 14.87 17.45
CA GLU A 157 -7.11 15.74 16.38
C GLU A 157 -6.30 15.48 15.11
N GLY A 158 -6.97 15.47 13.96
CA GLY A 158 -6.31 15.30 12.66
C GLY A 158 -7.17 15.79 11.51
N ALA A 159 -6.54 16.04 10.36
CA ALA A 159 -7.24 16.56 9.17
C ALA A 159 -7.93 15.45 8.37
N ASN A 160 -7.52 14.19 8.56
CA ASN A 160 -8.04 13.03 7.84
C ASN A 160 -7.99 11.76 8.70
N ALA A 161 -8.71 10.72 8.27
CA ALA A 161 -8.79 9.45 8.96
C ALA A 161 -7.43 8.76 9.08
N GLU A 162 -6.58 8.87 8.05
CA GLU A 162 -5.27 8.21 7.97
C GLU A 162 -4.30 8.68 9.05
N GLU A 163 -4.18 9.98 9.26
CA GLU A 163 -3.38 10.56 10.35
C GLU A 163 -3.87 10.07 11.72
N ILE A 164 -5.19 10.03 11.90
CA ILE A 164 -5.81 9.73 13.19
C ILE A 164 -5.65 8.25 13.54
N TYR A 165 -6.03 7.31 12.66
CA TYR A 165 -5.93 5.89 13.01
C TYR A 165 -4.47 5.45 13.15
N ASN A 166 -3.54 5.99 12.35
CA ASN A 166 -2.12 5.67 12.52
C ASN A 166 -1.56 6.24 13.82
N THR A 167 -2.06 7.39 14.28
CA THR A 167 -1.71 7.93 15.60
C THR A 167 -2.26 7.02 16.71
N ILE A 168 -3.53 6.63 16.65
CA ILE A 168 -4.15 5.74 17.64
C ILE A 168 -3.44 4.38 17.73
N VAL A 169 -3.01 3.82 16.58
CA VAL A 169 -2.23 2.56 16.53
C VAL A 169 -0.83 2.77 17.12
N ARG A 170 -0.13 3.84 16.75
CA ARG A 170 1.23 4.14 17.24
C ARG A 170 1.26 4.39 18.74
N GLU A 171 0.26 5.09 19.27
CA GLU A 171 0.10 5.35 20.71
C GLU A 171 -0.54 4.17 21.46
N GLU A 172 -0.76 3.04 20.78
CA GLU A 172 -1.31 1.81 21.34
C GLU A 172 -2.63 2.02 22.11
N LEU A 173 -3.53 2.87 21.63
CA LEU A 173 -4.81 3.16 22.34
C LEU A 173 -5.92 2.15 22.05
N ILE A 174 -5.63 1.16 21.20
CA ILE A 174 -6.55 0.11 20.76
C ILE A 174 -5.87 -1.25 20.85
N SER A 175 -6.63 -2.32 21.11
CA SER A 175 -6.03 -3.66 21.32
C SER A 175 -6.66 -4.77 20.47
N THR A 176 -7.84 -4.55 19.89
CA THR A 176 -8.52 -5.57 19.09
C THR A 176 -8.62 -5.18 17.62
N PHE A 177 -8.39 -6.15 16.72
CA PHE A 177 -8.53 -5.92 15.28
C PHE A 177 -9.96 -5.58 14.85
N GLN A 178 -10.97 -6.13 15.54
CA GLN A 178 -12.37 -5.79 15.27
C GLN A 178 -12.66 -4.31 15.57
N HIS A 179 -12.19 -3.81 16.72
CA HIS A 179 -12.36 -2.39 17.05
C HIS A 179 -11.55 -1.50 16.13
N ALA A 180 -10.34 -1.91 15.72
CA ALA A 180 -9.52 -1.15 14.77
C ALA A 180 -10.19 -1.03 13.40
N ALA A 181 -10.79 -2.11 12.90
CA ALA A 181 -11.55 -2.09 11.66
C ALA A 181 -12.81 -1.19 11.76
N TYR A 182 -13.53 -1.25 12.88
CA TYR A 182 -14.68 -0.38 13.14
C TYR A 182 -14.25 1.10 13.20
N LEU A 183 -13.21 1.41 13.97
CA LEU A 183 -12.70 2.76 14.14
C LEU A 183 -12.26 3.37 12.79
N GLY A 184 -11.51 2.63 11.98
CA GLY A 184 -11.13 3.09 10.65
C GLY A 184 -12.34 3.40 9.75
N THR A 185 -13.41 2.60 9.85
CA THR A 185 -14.67 2.83 9.13
C THR A 185 -15.33 4.14 9.57
N GLU A 186 -15.46 4.35 10.88
CA GLU A 186 -16.10 5.56 11.42
C GLU A 186 -15.28 6.83 11.15
N LEU A 187 -13.95 6.75 11.20
CA LEU A 187 -13.07 7.88 10.87
C LEU A 187 -13.18 8.28 9.40
N MET A 188 -13.18 7.30 8.48
CA MET A 188 -13.40 7.58 7.06
C MET A 188 -14.79 8.18 6.82
N LYS A 189 -15.82 7.68 7.52
CA LYS A 189 -17.17 8.23 7.47
C LYS A 189 -17.21 9.70 7.93
N ALA A 190 -16.55 10.02 9.04
CA ALA A 190 -16.42 11.38 9.54
C ALA A 190 -15.66 12.30 8.58
N GLU A 191 -14.58 11.82 7.96
CA GLU A 191 -13.81 12.56 6.96
C GLU A 191 -14.65 12.87 5.71
N ILE A 192 -15.37 11.88 5.18
CA ILE A 192 -16.27 12.08 4.05
C ILE A 192 -17.36 13.08 4.41
N ALA A 193 -17.98 12.95 5.57
CA ALA A 193 -19.02 13.87 6.03
C ALA A 193 -18.50 15.30 6.13
N MET A 194 -17.31 15.48 6.71
CA MET A 194 -16.64 16.78 6.80
C MET A 194 -16.38 17.39 5.42
N LYS A 195 -15.75 16.63 4.51
CA LYS A 195 -15.38 17.12 3.16
C LYS A 195 -16.57 17.41 2.27
N LYS A 196 -17.68 16.69 2.46
CA LYS A 196 -18.91 16.85 1.68
C LYS A 196 -19.99 17.69 2.37
N ASN A 197 -19.68 18.26 3.55
CA ASN A 197 -20.62 18.99 4.38
C ASN A 197 -21.93 18.22 4.64
N LEU A 198 -21.80 16.94 4.97
CA LEU A 198 -22.91 16.05 5.35
C LEU A 198 -23.02 15.95 6.87
N PRO A 199 -24.21 15.67 7.42
CA PRO A 199 -24.34 15.31 8.83
C PRO A 199 -23.56 14.02 9.11
N TYR A 200 -22.95 13.96 10.29
CA TYR A 200 -22.30 12.76 10.81
C TYR A 200 -22.93 12.38 12.15
N VAL A 201 -23.36 11.13 12.23
CA VAL A 201 -23.72 10.47 13.49
C VAL A 201 -22.97 9.14 13.51
N GLN A 202 -22.27 8.87 14.62
CA GLN A 202 -21.54 7.62 14.81
C GLN A 202 -22.55 6.45 14.79
N ASP A 203 -22.16 5.32 14.19
CA ASP A 203 -23.01 4.13 13.95
C ASP A 203 -24.15 4.30 12.93
N ASP A 204 -24.53 5.51 12.55
CA ASP A 204 -25.54 5.77 11.52
C ASP A 204 -24.94 5.81 10.10
N PRO A 205 -25.68 5.41 9.06
CA PRO A 205 -25.24 5.60 7.68
C PRO A 205 -25.14 7.10 7.33
N LEU A 206 -24.25 7.42 6.38
CA LEU A 206 -24.31 8.74 5.73
C LEU A 206 -25.58 8.82 4.85
N PRO A 207 -26.18 10.02 4.73
CA PRO A 207 -27.34 10.23 3.86
C PRO A 207 -27.01 10.09 2.38
#